data_AF-A0A7W2Z1F3-F1
#
_entry.id   AF-A0A7W2Z1F3-F1
#
_cell.length_a   1.000
_cell.length_b   1.000
_cell.length_c   1.000
_cell.angle_alpha   90.00
_cell.angle_beta   90.00
_cell.angle_gamma   90.00
#
_symmetry.space_group_name_H-M   'P 1'
#
loop_
_entity.id
_entity.type
_entity.pdbx_description
1 polymer ?
#
loop_
_entity_poly.entity_id
_entity_poly.type
_entity_poly.pdbx_seq_one_letter_code
_entity_poly.pdbx_strand_id
1 'polypeptide(L)'
;MTQQPSLITPDVLIIGAGPAGLTAAAELASRHGGRILAVDREPAAGGIPRHSDHTGYGLRDLHRVMSGPGYARHLVRQATAAGAEIRTHTMVTGWSDDHTVDVTGPEGRYRIRPQAIVLATGARERPRTARRVPGDRPHGVYTTGQLQNLVHLHHRPVGKRAVIVGGELVSWSAAVTLREAGCTPALMISRYPKAESYGVFNAAGRSVLRVPVATRSRITRIIGKGRCQAVEIEHLDTGRRRTVPCDTVVFTGDWIPDHELARTAGIALDPGTLGPLTDTALRTSRPGVYAAGNMLHPVDTADVAALDGRHVAHQVISYLQGMREHAEGVRLLADAPFRWVAPQILRPQDPAPPRGRLLLWSDQFVRFPKVAVRQDGRVIAHRALPWPAAPGRVFRVPSSVLEGVSPSGGPVHIGLERAAEWWLGTGRATRAVPFRQSRSSTASPDTSGRDF
;
A
#
# COMPACT_ATOMS: atom_id res chain seq x y z
N MET A 1 22.53 25.93 30.64
CA MET A 1 21.98 24.66 31.14
C MET A 1 20.86 24.24 30.21
N THR A 2 21.06 23.24 29.37
CA THR A 2 19.99 22.64 28.55
C THR A 2 19.06 21.89 29.49
N GLN A 3 17.87 22.43 29.77
CA GLN A 3 16.84 21.69 30.50
C GLN A 3 16.57 20.38 29.77
N GLN A 4 16.56 19.27 30.50
CA GLN A 4 16.15 18.00 29.92
C GLN A 4 14.71 18.13 29.40
N PRO A 5 14.43 17.64 28.18
CA PRO A 5 13.07 17.66 27.64
C PRO A 5 12.13 16.90 28.58
N SER A 6 10.92 17.41 28.78
CA SER A 6 9.91 16.78 29.65
C SER A 6 9.58 15.36 29.17
N LEU A 7 9.21 14.47 30.10
CA LEU A 7 8.92 13.07 29.79
C LEU A 7 7.46 12.73 30.12
N ILE A 8 6.78 12.05 29.19
CA ILE A 8 5.43 11.53 29.36
C ILE A 8 5.46 10.00 29.24
N THR A 9 4.72 9.30 30.09
CA THR A 9 4.72 7.82 30.14
C THR A 9 3.30 7.26 30.03
N PRO A 10 2.67 7.27 28.84
CA PRO A 10 1.41 6.55 28.63
C PRO A 10 1.67 5.03 28.59
N ASP A 11 0.65 4.19 28.69
CA ASP A 11 0.82 2.75 28.53
C ASP A 11 1.07 2.38 27.07
N VAL A 12 0.32 3.01 26.15
CA VAL A 12 0.48 2.83 24.71
C VAL A 12 0.58 4.18 24.01
N LEU A 13 1.54 4.28 23.10
CA LEU A 13 1.63 5.37 22.12
C LEU A 13 1.24 4.88 20.73
N ILE A 14 0.27 5.54 20.11
CA ILE A 14 -0.08 5.34 18.70
C ILE A 14 0.40 6.54 17.90
N ILE A 15 1.26 6.29 16.92
CA ILE A 15 1.84 7.34 16.08
C ILE A 15 1.07 7.39 14.75
N GLY A 16 0.23 8.41 14.61
CA GLY A 16 -0.69 8.62 13.49
C GLY A 16 -2.15 8.42 13.90
N ALA A 17 -2.98 9.46 13.77
CA ALA A 17 -4.41 9.44 14.06
C ALA A 17 -5.24 9.31 12.76
N GLY A 18 -4.79 8.45 11.84
CA GLY A 18 -5.60 7.98 10.71
C GLY A 18 -6.53 6.83 11.10
N PRO A 19 -7.23 6.19 10.14
CA PRO A 19 -8.16 5.10 10.43
C PRO A 19 -7.59 3.96 11.28
N ALA A 20 -6.40 3.45 10.93
CA ALA A 20 -5.74 2.39 11.71
C ALA A 20 -5.45 2.83 13.15
N GLY A 21 -4.84 4.01 13.33
CA GLY A 21 -4.47 4.49 14.65
C GLY A 21 -5.67 4.85 15.53
N LEU A 22 -6.70 5.49 14.97
CA LEU A 22 -7.93 5.83 15.70
C LEU A 22 -8.71 4.58 16.12
N THR A 23 -8.82 3.58 15.24
CA THR A 23 -9.46 2.31 15.61
C THR A 23 -8.66 1.55 16.65
N ALA A 24 -7.32 1.53 16.54
CA ALA A 24 -6.46 0.95 17.57
C ALA A 24 -6.63 1.66 18.92
N ALA A 25 -6.65 3.01 18.91
CA ALA A 25 -6.86 3.82 20.10
C ALA A 25 -8.20 3.52 20.78
N ALA A 26 -9.29 3.44 20.01
CA ALA A 26 -10.61 3.13 20.51
C ALA A 26 -10.67 1.73 21.14
N GLU A 27 -10.17 0.72 20.44
CA GLU A 27 -10.18 -0.67 20.93
C GLU A 27 -9.30 -0.83 22.18
N LEU A 28 -8.11 -0.21 22.21
CA LEU A 28 -7.23 -0.23 23.37
C LEU A 28 -7.88 0.46 24.58
N ALA A 29 -8.37 1.68 24.42
CA ALA A 29 -8.95 2.44 25.53
C ALA A 29 -10.22 1.77 26.09
N SER A 30 -10.98 1.08 25.26
CA SER A 30 -12.18 0.35 25.70
C SER A 30 -11.89 -0.93 26.51
N ARG A 31 -10.67 -1.48 26.44
CA ARG A 31 -10.31 -2.79 27.01
C ARG A 31 -9.18 -2.73 28.02
N HIS A 32 -8.34 -1.69 27.95
CA HIS A 32 -7.21 -1.48 28.82
C HIS A 32 -7.49 -0.25 29.70
N GLY A 33 -7.49 -0.43 31.03
CA GLY A 33 -7.75 0.66 31.98
C GLY A 33 -6.60 1.67 32.15
N GLY A 34 -5.61 1.66 31.26
CA GLY A 34 -4.44 2.54 31.28
C GLY A 34 -4.53 3.70 30.29
N ARG A 35 -3.48 4.52 30.23
CA ARG A 35 -3.40 5.71 29.41
C ARG A 35 -3.02 5.37 27.96
N ILE A 36 -3.97 5.58 27.05
CA ILE A 36 -3.77 5.42 25.61
C ILE A 36 -3.60 6.80 24.97
N LEU A 37 -2.45 7.05 24.34
CA LEU A 37 -2.14 8.31 23.68
C LEU A 37 -1.97 8.09 22.17
N ALA A 38 -2.78 8.75 21.36
CA ALA A 38 -2.58 8.87 19.92
C ALA A 38 -2.03 10.27 19.59
N VAL A 39 -0.97 10.33 18.80
CA VAL A 39 -0.38 11.60 18.34
C VAL A 39 -0.47 11.72 16.83
N ASP A 40 -0.78 12.91 16.33
CA ASP A 40 -0.78 13.22 14.90
C ASP A 40 -0.16 14.60 14.65
N ARG A 41 0.66 14.66 13.60
CA ARG A 41 1.32 15.89 13.17
C ARG A 41 0.36 16.89 12.54
N GLU A 42 -0.77 16.41 11.99
CA GLU A 42 -1.76 17.24 11.34
C GLU A 42 -2.57 18.05 12.35
N PRO A 43 -3.17 19.18 11.94
CA PRO A 43 -4.03 19.99 12.81
C PRO A 43 -5.29 19.27 13.31
N ALA A 44 -5.74 18.25 12.57
CA ALA A 44 -6.94 17.48 12.89
C ALA A 44 -6.70 15.98 12.65
N ALA A 45 -7.18 15.17 13.60
CA ALA A 45 -7.18 13.72 13.49
C ALA A 45 -8.21 13.22 12.45
N GLY A 46 -7.95 12.05 11.88
CA GLY A 46 -8.81 11.40 10.88
C GLY A 46 -8.07 10.95 9.62
N GLY A 47 -6.80 11.34 9.44
CA GLY A 47 -5.98 10.99 8.28
C GLY A 47 -6.56 11.45 6.93
N ILE A 48 -6.19 10.74 5.86
CA ILE A 48 -6.60 11.03 4.47
C ILE A 48 -8.13 11.14 4.27
N PRO A 49 -9.01 10.33 4.91
CA PRO A 49 -10.45 10.47 4.74
C PRO A 49 -10.98 11.89 4.97
N ARG A 50 -10.31 12.72 5.78
CA ARG A 50 -10.67 14.15 5.93
C ARG A 50 -10.66 14.93 4.62
N HIS A 51 -9.82 14.54 3.68
CA HIS A 51 -9.58 15.22 2.41
C HIS A 51 -10.38 14.61 1.27
N SER A 52 -10.95 13.42 1.43
CA SER A 52 -11.59 12.70 0.33
C SER A 52 -13.11 12.79 0.43
N ASP A 53 -13.68 13.89 -0.07
CA ASP A 53 -15.12 14.16 0.02
C ASP A 53 -15.96 13.40 -1.01
N HIS A 54 -15.91 12.07 -0.91
CA HIS A 54 -16.79 11.17 -1.65
C HIS A 54 -17.22 10.01 -0.74
N THR A 55 -18.21 9.24 -1.20
CA THR A 55 -18.73 8.08 -0.47
C THR A 55 -17.86 6.83 -0.68
N GLY A 56 -18.18 5.76 0.06
CA GLY A 56 -17.49 4.46 -0.03
C GLY A 56 -16.65 4.11 1.20
N TYR A 57 -16.64 4.97 2.22
CA TYR A 57 -16.01 4.71 3.51
C TYR A 57 -16.96 3.97 4.47
N GLY A 58 -16.42 3.19 5.41
CA GLY A 58 -17.20 2.50 6.45
C GLY A 58 -17.82 1.15 6.04
N LEU A 59 -17.67 0.73 4.78
CA LEU A 59 -18.41 -0.43 4.25
C LEU A 59 -17.96 -1.76 4.89
N ARG A 60 -16.66 -1.96 5.11
CA ARG A 60 -16.12 -3.25 5.60
C ARG A 60 -16.05 -3.36 7.11
N ASP A 61 -15.85 -2.24 7.79
CA ASP A 61 -15.59 -2.19 9.24
C ASP A 61 -16.84 -1.77 10.03
N LEU A 62 -17.63 -0.83 9.50
CA LEU A 62 -18.85 -0.32 10.15
C LEU A 62 -20.14 -0.84 9.49
N HIS A 63 -20.03 -1.57 8.37
CA HIS A 63 -21.16 -2.02 7.56
C HIS A 63 -22.11 -0.88 7.14
N ARG A 64 -21.56 0.34 6.96
CA ARG A 64 -22.31 1.55 6.62
C ARG A 64 -21.55 2.42 5.64
N VAL A 65 -22.23 2.92 4.61
CA VAL A 65 -21.62 3.88 3.67
C VAL A 65 -21.58 5.28 4.29
N MET A 66 -20.40 5.88 4.31
CA MET A 66 -20.15 7.24 4.79
C MET A 66 -19.32 8.01 3.76
N SER A 67 -19.34 9.35 3.86
CA SER A 67 -18.32 10.19 3.22
C SER A 67 -16.99 10.06 3.96
N GLY A 68 -15.88 10.37 3.30
CA GLY A 68 -14.56 10.40 3.94
C GLY A 68 -14.51 11.26 5.21
N PRO A 69 -14.93 12.55 5.15
CA PRO A 69 -14.94 13.41 6.32
C PRO A 69 -15.89 12.93 7.43
N GLY A 70 -17.03 12.34 7.05
CA GLY A 70 -17.98 11.74 8.00
C GLY A 70 -17.38 10.55 8.73
N TYR A 71 -16.67 9.68 8.01
CA TYR A 71 -15.96 8.53 8.55
C TYR A 71 -14.82 8.93 9.49
N ALA A 72 -13.99 9.90 9.08
CA ALA A 72 -12.93 10.47 9.94
C ALA A 72 -13.49 10.97 11.29
N ARG A 73 -14.52 11.80 11.26
CA ARG A 73 -15.17 12.32 12.48
C ARG A 73 -15.76 11.21 13.34
N HIS A 74 -16.31 10.16 12.72
CA HIS A 74 -16.85 9.01 13.44
C HIS A 74 -15.76 8.28 14.22
N LEU A 75 -14.63 7.96 13.57
CA LEU A 75 -13.51 7.27 14.24
C LEU A 75 -12.90 8.11 15.37
N VAL A 76 -12.76 9.43 15.18
CA VAL A 76 -12.29 10.34 16.24
C VAL A 76 -13.23 10.29 17.44
N ARG A 77 -14.55 10.40 17.22
CA ARG A 77 -15.54 10.31 18.30
C ARG A 77 -15.49 8.97 19.04
N GLN A 78 -15.34 7.86 18.32
CA GLN A 78 -15.23 6.54 18.94
C GLN A 78 -13.98 6.44 19.83
N ALA A 79 -12.82 6.90 19.34
CA ALA A 79 -11.59 6.86 20.12
C ALA A 79 -11.67 7.73 21.39
N THR A 80 -12.14 8.97 21.26
CA THR A 80 -12.28 9.87 22.42
C THR A 80 -13.35 9.38 23.40
N ALA A 81 -14.50 8.89 22.93
CA ALA A 81 -15.55 8.35 23.79
C ALA A 81 -15.11 7.07 24.54
N ALA A 82 -14.19 6.30 23.97
CA ALA A 82 -13.57 5.15 24.63
C ALA A 82 -12.51 5.54 25.66
N GLY A 83 -12.10 6.82 25.73
CA GLY A 83 -11.12 7.32 26.70
C GLY A 83 -9.70 7.53 26.16
N ALA A 84 -9.47 7.40 24.85
CA ALA A 84 -8.15 7.68 24.27
C ALA A 84 -7.85 9.19 24.23
N GLU A 85 -6.64 9.57 24.66
CA GLU A 85 -6.10 10.91 24.50
C GLU A 85 -5.60 11.08 23.06
N ILE A 86 -6.02 12.15 22.36
CA ILE A 86 -5.57 12.47 21.01
C ILE A 86 -4.89 13.83 21.02
N ARG A 87 -3.61 13.89 20.64
CA ARG A 87 -2.86 15.14 20.47
C ARG A 87 -2.57 15.39 19.00
N THR A 88 -3.16 16.44 18.45
CA THR A 88 -2.85 16.95 17.10
C THR A 88 -1.69 17.93 17.16
N HIS A 89 -1.20 18.41 16.01
CA HIS A 89 0.00 19.26 15.91
C HIS A 89 1.24 18.66 16.59
N THR A 90 1.26 17.35 16.81
CA THR A 90 2.25 16.65 17.63
C THR A 90 2.94 15.62 16.76
N MET A 91 4.19 15.91 16.39
CA MET A 91 4.98 15.07 15.50
C MET A 91 6.02 14.29 16.29
N VAL A 92 6.01 12.97 16.14
CA VAL A 92 7.17 12.15 16.51
C VAL A 92 8.27 12.36 15.47
N THR A 93 9.42 12.83 15.93
CA THR A 93 10.55 13.27 15.09
C THR A 93 11.71 12.29 15.08
N GLY A 94 11.77 11.38 16.05
CA GLY A 94 12.84 10.39 16.15
C GLY A 94 12.72 9.52 17.39
N TRP A 95 13.78 8.79 17.68
CA TRP A 95 13.92 7.89 18.81
C TRP A 95 15.03 8.40 19.73
N SER A 96 14.74 8.48 21.03
CA SER A 96 15.76 8.76 22.04
C SER A 96 16.46 7.48 22.49
N ASP A 97 15.75 6.36 22.46
CA ASP A 97 16.25 5.00 22.74
C ASP A 97 15.30 3.96 22.09
N ASP A 98 15.36 2.68 22.53
CA ASP A 98 14.55 1.60 21.96
C ASP A 98 13.03 1.78 22.13
N HIS A 99 12.59 2.43 23.21
CA HIS A 99 11.17 2.57 23.57
C HIS A 99 10.76 4.01 23.88
N THR A 100 11.66 4.97 23.78
CA THR A 100 11.39 6.39 23.99
C THR A 100 11.50 7.13 22.67
N VAL A 101 10.50 7.96 22.36
CA VAL A 101 10.47 8.78 21.14
C VAL A 101 10.64 10.27 21.45
N ASP A 102 11.31 10.99 20.56
CA ASP A 102 11.41 12.45 20.58
C ASP A 102 10.23 13.07 19.84
N VAL A 103 9.56 14.01 20.48
CA VAL A 103 8.32 14.64 20.01
C VAL A 103 8.46 16.15 19.96
N THR A 104 7.90 16.74 18.92
CA THR A 104 7.70 18.19 18.81
C THR A 104 6.21 18.46 18.73
N GLY A 105 5.68 19.21 19.70
CA GLY A 105 4.29 19.66 19.75
C GLY A 105 4.17 21.17 20.00
N PRO A 106 2.94 21.69 20.18
CA PRO A 106 2.70 23.10 20.53
C PRO A 106 3.45 23.58 21.78
N GLU A 107 3.69 22.68 22.74
CA GLU A 107 4.43 22.90 23.99
C GLU A 107 5.96 22.85 23.82
N GLY A 108 6.45 22.63 22.60
CA GLY A 108 7.88 22.49 22.30
C GLY A 108 8.33 21.04 22.21
N ARG A 109 9.59 20.78 22.56
CA ARG A 109 10.21 19.45 22.46
C ARG A 109 10.11 18.69 23.77
N TYR A 110 9.63 17.45 23.69
CA TYR A 110 9.52 16.54 24.84
C TYR A 110 9.69 15.09 24.38
N ARG A 111 9.68 14.16 25.33
CA ARG A 111 9.83 12.73 25.09
C ARG A 111 8.61 11.95 25.57
N ILE A 112 8.33 10.85 24.89
CA ILE A 112 7.27 9.91 25.31
C ILE A 112 7.90 8.52 25.44
N ARG A 113 7.75 7.89 26.61
CA ARG A 113 8.20 6.52 26.90
C ARG A 113 7.03 5.63 27.28
N PRO A 114 6.37 4.98 26.30
CA PRO A 114 5.31 4.03 26.56
C PRO A 114 5.80 2.60 26.87
N GLN A 115 4.87 1.72 27.26
CA GLN A 115 5.14 0.28 27.33
C GLN A 115 5.05 -0.39 25.95
N ALA A 116 4.20 0.12 25.07
CA ALA A 116 4.07 -0.34 23.67
C ALA A 116 3.87 0.83 22.69
N ILE A 117 4.33 0.66 21.45
CA ILE A 117 4.21 1.64 20.37
C ILE A 117 3.51 1.01 19.17
N VAL A 118 2.52 1.71 18.61
CA VAL A 118 1.89 1.35 17.33
C VAL A 118 2.24 2.40 16.28
N LEU A 119 2.99 2.00 15.26
CA LEU A 119 3.28 2.82 14.08
C LEU A 119 2.11 2.75 13.09
N ALA A 120 1.31 3.82 13.02
CA ALA A 120 0.14 3.94 12.15
C ALA A 120 0.25 5.17 11.22
N THR A 121 1.47 5.45 10.75
CA THR A 121 1.82 6.68 10.00
C THR A 121 1.31 6.69 8.56
N GLY A 122 0.78 5.57 8.07
CA GLY A 122 0.18 5.46 6.75
C GLY A 122 1.18 5.45 5.59
N ALA A 123 0.79 6.03 4.46
CA ALA A 123 1.57 6.05 3.22
C ALA A 123 1.41 7.39 2.49
N ARG A 124 2.35 7.68 1.60
CA ARG A 124 2.43 8.90 0.80
C ARG A 124 2.51 8.57 -0.69
N GLU A 125 1.81 9.34 -1.51
CA GLU A 125 1.97 9.26 -2.96
C GLU A 125 3.36 9.76 -3.36
N ARG A 126 4.05 9.04 -4.26
CA ARG A 126 5.29 9.56 -4.82
C ARG A 126 4.99 10.77 -5.70
N PRO A 127 5.50 11.97 -5.39
CA PRO A 127 5.37 13.11 -6.28
C PRO A 127 6.22 12.91 -7.52
N ARG A 128 6.06 13.81 -8.49
CA ARG A 128 6.89 13.93 -9.69
C ARG A 128 8.38 13.66 -9.46
N THR A 129 8.97 14.31 -8.46
CA THR A 129 10.42 14.24 -8.17
C THR A 129 10.84 12.82 -7.81
N ALA A 130 10.08 12.16 -6.93
CA ALA A 130 10.32 10.77 -6.56
C ALA A 130 10.13 9.81 -7.75
N ARG A 131 9.30 10.17 -8.74
CA ARG A 131 9.11 9.38 -9.98
C ARG A 131 10.09 9.73 -11.11
N ARG A 132 11.01 10.68 -10.88
CA ARG A 132 12.04 11.12 -11.84
C ARG A 132 11.48 11.59 -13.18
N VAL A 133 10.31 12.24 -13.18
CA VAL A 133 9.72 12.80 -14.40
C VAL A 133 10.37 14.16 -14.73
N PRO A 134 11.08 14.29 -15.86
CA PRO A 134 11.84 15.49 -16.20
C PRO A 134 10.95 16.61 -16.78
N GLY A 135 11.55 17.76 -17.10
CA GLY A 135 10.89 18.94 -17.66
C GLY A 135 10.91 20.18 -16.76
N ASP A 136 10.13 21.20 -17.10
CA ASP A 136 10.06 22.46 -16.36
C ASP A 136 9.42 22.27 -14.98
N ARG A 137 9.60 23.21 -14.04
CA ARG A 137 9.05 23.14 -12.66
C ARG A 137 7.95 24.18 -12.39
N PRO A 138 6.82 24.14 -13.11
CA PRO A 138 5.77 25.13 -12.93
C PRO A 138 4.84 24.83 -11.74
N HIS A 139 4.04 25.83 -11.38
CA HIS A 139 2.78 25.64 -10.64
C HIS A 139 1.79 24.76 -11.41
N GLY A 140 0.86 24.13 -10.67
CA GLY A 140 -0.17 23.25 -11.23
C GLY A 140 0.21 21.77 -11.22
N VAL A 141 1.28 21.37 -10.52
CA VAL A 141 1.66 19.96 -10.38
C VAL A 141 1.40 19.50 -8.94
N TYR A 142 0.55 18.48 -8.77
CA TYR A 142 0.06 18.01 -7.47
C TYR A 142 0.16 16.49 -7.34
N THR A 143 0.10 15.97 -6.12
CA THR A 143 -0.39 14.59 -5.85
C THR A 143 -1.90 14.61 -5.61
N THR A 144 -2.58 13.46 -5.59
CA THR A 144 -4.02 13.41 -5.28
C THR A 144 -4.30 13.94 -3.88
N GLY A 145 -3.56 13.50 -2.86
CA GLY A 145 -3.71 14.01 -1.50
C GLY A 145 -3.50 15.54 -1.42
N GLN A 146 -2.52 16.08 -2.15
CA GLN A 146 -2.30 17.54 -2.18
C GLN A 146 -3.45 18.28 -2.88
N LEU A 147 -3.94 17.76 -4.01
CA LEU A 147 -5.10 18.30 -4.72
C LEU A 147 -6.32 18.36 -3.78
N GLN A 148 -6.61 17.25 -3.12
CA GLN A 148 -7.76 17.12 -2.23
C GLN A 148 -7.67 18.02 -1.00
N ASN A 149 -6.49 18.11 -0.39
CA ASN A 149 -6.25 19.06 0.70
C ASN A 149 -6.47 20.52 0.24
N LEU A 150 -5.98 20.88 -0.94
CA LEU A 150 -6.11 22.22 -1.51
C LEU A 150 -7.58 22.60 -1.79
N VAL A 151 -8.35 21.67 -2.36
CA VAL A 151 -9.75 21.89 -2.77
C VAL A 151 -10.71 21.79 -1.58
N HIS A 152 -10.65 20.72 -0.80
CA HIS A 152 -11.66 20.42 0.22
C HIS A 152 -11.39 21.06 1.58
N LEU A 153 -10.12 21.27 1.96
CA LEU A 153 -9.80 21.91 3.24
C LEU A 153 -9.47 23.39 3.12
N HIS A 154 -8.81 23.79 2.04
CA HIS A 154 -8.38 25.18 1.86
C HIS A 154 -9.22 25.97 0.85
N HIS A 155 -10.17 25.32 0.17
CA HIS A 155 -11.08 25.94 -0.81
C HIS A 155 -10.35 26.81 -1.83
N ARG A 156 -9.16 26.37 -2.27
CA ARG A 156 -8.34 27.11 -3.24
C ARG A 156 -8.61 26.62 -4.67
N PRO A 157 -8.50 27.52 -5.66
CA PRO A 157 -8.69 27.14 -7.06
C PRO A 157 -7.53 26.29 -7.57
N VAL A 158 -7.82 25.46 -8.57
CA VAL A 158 -6.84 24.74 -9.39
C VAL A 158 -6.90 25.27 -10.83
N GLY A 159 -6.12 24.69 -11.75
CA GLY A 159 -6.23 25.05 -13.17
C GLY A 159 -7.54 24.60 -13.82
N LYS A 160 -7.66 24.77 -15.13
CA LYS A 160 -8.87 24.48 -15.91
C LYS A 160 -8.83 23.15 -16.64
N ARG A 161 -7.64 22.60 -16.90
CA ARG A 161 -7.48 21.36 -17.67
C ARG A 161 -6.36 20.50 -17.11
N ALA A 162 -6.72 19.31 -16.63
CA ALA A 162 -5.81 18.43 -15.93
C ALA A 162 -5.44 17.16 -16.70
N VAL A 163 -4.19 16.72 -16.55
CA VAL A 163 -3.76 15.35 -16.87
C VAL A 163 -3.47 14.60 -15.57
N ILE A 164 -4.00 13.39 -15.45
CA ILE A 164 -3.82 12.53 -14.28
C ILE A 164 -2.83 11.42 -14.66
N VAL A 165 -1.75 11.28 -13.89
CA VAL A 165 -0.73 10.24 -14.05
C VAL A 165 -1.03 9.09 -13.09
N GLY A 166 -1.85 8.16 -13.57
CA GLY A 166 -2.37 6.97 -12.90
C GLY A 166 -3.67 6.50 -13.55
N GLY A 167 -4.10 5.28 -13.26
CA GLY A 167 -5.37 4.70 -13.74
C GLY A 167 -6.04 3.73 -12.75
N GLU A 168 -5.70 3.82 -11.47
CA GLU A 168 -6.22 3.03 -10.35
C GLU A 168 -7.46 3.67 -9.72
N LEU A 169 -7.93 3.12 -8.58
CA LEU A 169 -9.13 3.62 -7.91
C LEU A 169 -8.98 5.09 -7.46
N VAL A 170 -7.80 5.50 -6.99
CA VAL A 170 -7.56 6.85 -6.47
C VAL A 170 -7.50 7.91 -7.60
N SER A 171 -7.13 7.55 -8.83
CA SER A 171 -7.22 8.40 -10.02
C SER A 171 -8.64 8.91 -10.25
N TRP A 172 -9.64 8.05 -9.99
CA TRP A 172 -11.04 8.43 -10.13
C TRP A 172 -11.47 9.41 -9.04
N SER A 173 -10.98 9.23 -7.81
CA SER A 173 -11.16 10.20 -6.72
C SER A 173 -10.55 11.56 -7.09
N ALA A 174 -9.35 11.58 -7.66
CA ALA A 174 -8.73 12.80 -8.18
C ALA A 174 -9.54 13.47 -9.30
N ALA A 175 -10.10 12.68 -10.22
CA ALA A 175 -10.93 13.19 -11.31
C ALA A 175 -12.22 13.85 -10.81
N VAL A 176 -12.86 13.28 -9.78
CA VAL A 176 -14.03 13.86 -9.11
C VAL A 176 -13.66 15.20 -8.47
N THR A 177 -12.59 15.23 -7.67
CA THR A 177 -12.09 16.47 -7.03
C THR A 177 -11.76 17.56 -8.05
N LEU A 178 -11.17 17.19 -9.19
CA LEU A 178 -10.91 18.15 -10.27
C LEU A 178 -12.21 18.74 -10.82
N ARG A 179 -13.25 17.92 -11.04
CA ARG A 179 -14.55 18.39 -11.53
C ARG A 179 -15.22 19.34 -10.54
N GLU A 180 -15.22 19.01 -9.25
CA GLU A 180 -15.74 19.84 -8.17
C GLU A 180 -15.04 21.20 -8.12
N ALA A 181 -13.73 21.23 -8.38
CA ALA A 181 -12.94 22.45 -8.47
C ALA A 181 -13.05 23.20 -9.82
N GLY A 182 -13.95 22.77 -10.72
CA GLY A 182 -14.14 23.39 -12.04
C GLY A 182 -12.98 23.14 -13.03
N CYS A 183 -12.17 22.10 -12.80
CA CYS A 183 -11.10 21.65 -13.67
C CYS A 183 -11.54 20.45 -14.50
N THR A 184 -11.25 20.46 -15.80
CA THR A 184 -11.57 19.35 -16.69
C THR A 184 -10.45 18.30 -16.68
N PRO A 185 -10.69 17.07 -16.15
CA PRO A 185 -9.77 15.95 -16.34
C PRO A 185 -9.78 15.53 -17.82
N ALA A 186 -8.73 15.91 -18.54
CA ALA A 186 -8.62 15.72 -19.99
C ALA A 186 -8.09 14.35 -20.39
N LEU A 187 -7.23 13.76 -19.56
CA LEU A 187 -6.58 12.48 -19.84
C LEU A 187 -6.09 11.84 -18.54
N MET A 188 -6.29 10.52 -18.43
CA MET A 188 -5.57 9.66 -17.49
C MET A 188 -4.49 8.88 -18.24
N ILE A 189 -3.36 8.62 -17.58
CA ILE A 189 -2.23 7.89 -18.15
C ILE A 189 -1.95 6.67 -17.28
N SER A 190 -2.01 5.48 -17.87
CA SER A 190 -1.62 4.23 -17.23
C SER A 190 -0.52 3.54 -18.00
N ARG A 191 0.48 3.03 -17.28
CA ARG A 191 1.55 2.19 -17.86
C ARG A 191 1.06 0.80 -18.23
N TYR A 192 -0.08 0.38 -17.68
CA TYR A 192 -0.59 -0.98 -17.86
C TYR A 192 -1.42 -1.10 -19.15
N PRO A 193 -1.59 -2.34 -19.67
CA PRO A 193 -2.44 -2.59 -20.84
C PRO A 193 -3.92 -2.28 -20.61
N LYS A 194 -4.37 -2.30 -19.35
CA LYS A 194 -5.74 -2.03 -18.92
C LYS A 194 -5.71 -1.08 -17.72
N ALA A 195 -6.75 -0.26 -17.59
CA ALA A 195 -6.92 0.58 -16.41
C ALA A 195 -7.01 -0.30 -15.14
N GLU A 196 -6.35 0.17 -14.08
CA GLU A 196 -6.11 -0.58 -12.84
C GLU A 196 -7.35 -0.65 -11.92
N SER A 197 -8.30 0.27 -12.06
CA SER A 197 -9.52 0.30 -11.24
C SER A 197 -10.50 -0.85 -11.60
N TYR A 198 -11.49 -1.13 -10.73
CA TYR A 198 -12.50 -2.15 -11.02
C TYR A 198 -13.29 -1.80 -12.28
N GLY A 199 -13.66 -2.81 -13.08
CA GLY A 199 -14.37 -2.61 -14.35
C GLY A 199 -15.62 -1.74 -14.25
N VAL A 200 -16.37 -1.86 -13.15
CA VAL A 200 -17.56 -1.03 -12.87
C VAL A 200 -17.19 0.45 -12.66
N PHE A 201 -16.16 0.75 -11.87
CA PHE A 201 -15.70 2.14 -11.68
C PHE A 201 -15.09 2.72 -12.94
N ASN A 202 -14.36 1.91 -13.72
CA ASN A 202 -13.89 2.33 -15.03
C ASN A 202 -15.05 2.61 -15.99
N ALA A 203 -16.09 1.77 -16.01
CA ALA A 203 -17.25 1.97 -16.89
C ALA A 203 -18.07 3.19 -16.46
N ALA A 204 -18.39 3.32 -15.17
CA ALA A 204 -19.13 4.45 -14.62
C ALA A 204 -18.33 5.75 -14.70
N GLY A 205 -17.04 5.73 -14.36
CA GLY A 205 -16.16 6.88 -14.49
C GLY A 205 -16.00 7.32 -15.95
N ARG A 206 -15.88 6.39 -16.90
CA ARG A 206 -15.81 6.71 -18.33
C ARG A 206 -17.13 7.21 -18.89
N SER A 207 -18.28 6.70 -18.44
CA SER A 207 -19.59 7.15 -18.93
C SER A 207 -20.00 8.50 -18.33
N VAL A 208 -19.74 8.70 -17.03
CA VAL A 208 -20.14 9.90 -16.27
C VAL A 208 -19.10 11.01 -16.40
N LEU A 209 -17.82 10.72 -16.13
CA LEU A 209 -16.76 11.75 -16.13
C LEU A 209 -16.13 11.95 -17.52
N ARG A 210 -16.36 11.00 -18.46
CA ARG A 210 -15.89 11.03 -19.85
C ARG A 210 -14.39 11.27 -20.01
N VAL A 211 -13.60 10.76 -19.07
CA VAL A 211 -12.14 10.89 -19.07
C VAL A 211 -11.52 9.73 -19.87
N PRO A 212 -10.80 9.99 -20.97
CA PRO A 212 -10.08 8.94 -21.68
C PRO A 212 -8.87 8.46 -20.85
N VAL A 213 -8.56 7.17 -20.96
CA VAL A 213 -7.37 6.57 -20.34
C VAL A 213 -6.41 6.14 -21.46
N ALA A 214 -5.24 6.78 -21.53
CA ALA A 214 -4.14 6.31 -22.36
C ALA A 214 -3.41 5.18 -21.63
N THR A 215 -3.69 3.94 -22.03
CA THR A 215 -2.98 2.74 -21.56
C THR A 215 -1.63 2.60 -22.24
N ARG A 216 -0.76 1.74 -21.69
CA ARG A 216 0.62 1.50 -22.16
C ARG A 216 1.35 2.81 -22.45
N SER A 217 1.13 3.83 -21.61
CA SER A 217 1.63 5.17 -21.82
C SER A 217 2.32 5.69 -20.56
N ARG A 218 3.31 6.56 -20.71
CA ARG A 218 3.95 7.27 -19.60
C ARG A 218 4.11 8.75 -19.93
N ILE A 219 4.12 9.58 -18.88
CA ILE A 219 4.58 10.96 -19.01
C ILE A 219 6.11 10.97 -19.14
N THR A 220 6.63 11.72 -20.10
CA THR A 220 8.07 11.87 -20.34
C THR A 220 8.58 13.27 -20.03
N ARG A 221 7.73 14.29 -20.07
CA ARG A 221 8.14 15.68 -19.79
C ARG A 221 6.97 16.54 -19.32
N ILE A 222 7.20 17.42 -18.34
CA ILE A 222 6.29 18.53 -18.01
C ILE A 222 6.80 19.82 -18.68
N ILE A 223 5.89 20.59 -19.28
CA ILE A 223 6.22 21.78 -20.09
C ILE A 223 5.45 22.99 -19.55
N GLY A 224 6.18 24.09 -19.30
CA GLY A 224 5.61 25.38 -18.91
C GLY A 224 6.49 26.14 -17.93
N LYS A 225 6.65 27.45 -18.15
CA LYS A 225 7.35 28.38 -17.24
C LYS A 225 6.32 29.10 -16.37
N GLY A 226 6.55 29.14 -15.06
CA GLY A 226 5.60 29.71 -14.09
C GLY A 226 4.40 28.79 -13.84
N ARG A 227 3.60 28.48 -14.87
CA ARG A 227 2.46 27.54 -14.79
C ARG A 227 2.59 26.43 -15.84
N CYS A 228 2.04 25.25 -15.54
CA CYS A 228 1.98 24.15 -16.47
C CYS A 228 1.20 24.59 -17.71
N GLN A 229 1.66 24.19 -18.88
CA GLN A 229 1.02 24.48 -20.17
C GLN A 229 0.75 23.21 -20.96
N ALA A 230 1.61 22.19 -20.80
CA ALA A 230 1.40 20.88 -21.40
C ALA A 230 2.23 19.78 -20.71
N VAL A 231 1.94 18.54 -21.09
CA VAL A 231 2.79 17.38 -20.82
C VAL A 231 3.11 16.63 -22.10
N GLU A 232 4.31 16.09 -22.20
CA GLU A 232 4.66 15.10 -23.23
C GLU A 232 4.39 13.71 -22.69
N ILE A 233 3.72 12.88 -23.49
CA ILE A 233 3.47 11.48 -23.18
C ILE A 233 4.01 10.58 -24.28
N GLU A 234 4.43 9.38 -23.91
CA GLU A 234 5.03 8.37 -24.78
C GLU A 234 4.27 7.05 -24.67
N HIS A 235 3.95 6.44 -25.80
CA HIS A 235 3.43 5.08 -25.84
C HIS A 235 4.59 4.07 -25.71
N LEU A 236 4.49 3.16 -24.74
CA LEU A 236 5.58 2.28 -24.31
C LEU A 236 6.03 1.27 -25.37
N ASP A 237 5.12 0.86 -26.28
CA ASP A 237 5.47 -0.14 -27.30
C ASP A 237 6.05 0.47 -28.58
N THR A 238 5.63 1.69 -28.91
CA THR A 238 5.94 2.30 -30.21
C THR A 238 6.94 3.44 -30.09
N GLY A 239 7.23 3.90 -28.86
CA GLY A 239 8.02 5.10 -28.61
C GLY A 239 7.37 6.40 -29.10
N ARG A 240 6.16 6.34 -29.68
CA ARG A 240 5.51 7.52 -30.25
C ARG A 240 5.16 8.51 -29.15
N ARG A 241 5.62 9.75 -29.30
CA ARG A 241 5.37 10.85 -28.38
C ARG A 241 4.31 11.80 -28.89
N ARG A 242 3.56 12.40 -27.98
CA ARG A 242 2.66 13.51 -28.28
C ARG A 242 2.54 14.45 -27.09
N THR A 243 2.31 15.73 -27.38
CA THR A 243 2.08 16.76 -26.38
C THR A 243 0.58 16.90 -26.10
N VAL A 244 0.22 16.96 -24.83
CA VAL A 244 -1.16 17.15 -24.36
C VAL A 244 -1.24 18.48 -23.62
N PRO A 245 -1.96 19.49 -24.16
CA PRO A 245 -2.16 20.76 -23.47
C PRO A 245 -2.94 20.57 -22.17
N CYS A 246 -2.38 21.11 -21.07
CA CYS A 246 -2.97 21.09 -19.74
C CYS A 246 -2.26 22.08 -18.81
N ASP A 247 -3.00 22.68 -17.88
CA ASP A 247 -2.45 23.59 -16.88
C ASP A 247 -2.36 22.98 -15.48
N THR A 248 -2.77 21.72 -15.35
CA THR A 248 -2.75 20.94 -14.12
C THR A 248 -2.26 19.52 -14.39
N VAL A 249 -1.40 18.99 -13.53
CA VAL A 249 -0.92 17.60 -13.57
C VAL A 249 -1.09 17.00 -12.19
N VAL A 250 -1.74 15.84 -12.09
CA VAL A 250 -1.95 15.14 -10.82
C VAL A 250 -1.26 13.79 -10.89
N PHE A 251 -0.24 13.59 -10.06
CA PHE A 251 0.41 12.30 -9.88
C PHE A 251 -0.33 11.49 -8.84
N THR A 252 -0.73 10.27 -9.19
CA THR A 252 -1.47 9.37 -8.29
C THR A 252 -0.93 7.95 -8.38
N GLY A 253 -1.31 7.06 -7.47
CA GLY A 253 -0.68 5.74 -7.37
C GLY A 253 0.77 5.79 -6.88
N ASP A 254 1.50 4.67 -7.03
CA ASP A 254 2.93 4.53 -6.70
C ASP A 254 3.27 5.08 -5.30
N TRP A 255 2.60 4.52 -4.29
CA TRP A 255 2.66 4.98 -2.91
C TRP A 255 3.83 4.35 -2.17
N ILE A 256 4.40 5.07 -1.21
CA ILE A 256 5.41 4.56 -0.28
C ILE A 256 4.87 4.64 1.15
N PRO A 257 5.13 3.66 2.02
CA PRO A 257 4.90 3.79 3.45
C PRO A 257 5.62 4.99 4.05
N ASP A 258 5.00 5.64 5.04
CA ASP A 258 5.66 6.68 5.83
C ASP A 258 6.59 6.05 6.89
N HIS A 259 7.62 5.35 6.42
CA HIS A 259 8.44 4.40 7.19
C HIS A 259 9.66 4.99 7.89
N GLU A 260 9.89 6.30 7.86
CA GLU A 260 11.13 6.90 8.36
C GLU A 260 11.38 6.63 9.85
N LEU A 261 10.31 6.57 10.66
CA LEU A 261 10.44 6.18 12.07
C LEU A 261 10.86 4.72 12.23
N ALA A 262 10.33 3.81 11.41
CA ALA A 262 10.76 2.41 11.45
C ALA A 262 12.22 2.26 10.99
N ARG A 263 12.58 2.95 9.90
CA ARG A 263 13.93 2.94 9.34
C ARG A 263 14.97 3.47 10.32
N THR A 264 14.70 4.60 10.97
CA THR A 264 15.64 5.21 11.95
C THR A 264 15.74 4.41 13.25
N ALA A 265 14.72 3.61 13.60
CA ALA A 265 14.78 2.62 14.66
C ALA A 265 15.56 1.34 14.29
N GLY A 266 16.02 1.18 13.05
CA GLY A 266 16.59 -0.10 12.60
C GLY A 266 15.59 -1.26 12.60
N ILE A 267 14.28 -0.97 12.58
CA ILE A 267 13.25 -1.98 12.38
C ILE A 267 13.42 -2.55 10.97
N ALA A 268 13.42 -3.88 10.86
CA ALA A 268 13.62 -4.55 9.58
C ALA A 268 12.50 -4.17 8.60
N LEU A 269 12.87 -3.78 7.38
CA LEU A 269 11.93 -3.39 6.32
C LEU A 269 11.86 -4.46 5.24
N ASP A 270 10.70 -4.59 4.62
CA ASP A 270 10.50 -5.46 3.46
C ASP A 270 10.86 -4.70 2.17
N PRO A 271 11.72 -5.24 1.30
CA PRO A 271 12.09 -4.55 0.05
C PRO A 271 10.93 -4.46 -0.96
N GLY A 272 9.88 -5.27 -0.81
CA GLY A 272 8.71 -5.30 -1.68
C GLY A 272 7.65 -4.26 -1.30
N THR A 273 7.17 -4.29 -0.06
CA THR A 273 6.19 -3.31 0.46
C THR A 273 6.83 -1.96 0.78
N LEU A 274 8.16 -1.97 1.01
CA LEU A 274 8.94 -0.87 1.59
C LEU A 274 8.53 -0.54 3.03
N GLY A 275 7.60 -1.27 3.64
CA GLY A 275 7.15 -1.07 5.01
C GLY A 275 7.94 -1.91 6.01
N PRO A 276 7.66 -1.79 7.32
CA PRO A 276 8.16 -2.73 8.32
C PRO A 276 7.81 -4.17 7.97
N LEU A 277 8.75 -5.09 8.16
CA LEU A 277 8.48 -6.52 8.17
C LEU A 277 7.63 -6.84 9.38
N THR A 278 6.48 -7.47 9.15
CA THR A 278 5.60 -7.91 10.22
C THR A 278 5.15 -9.35 10.08
N ASP A 279 4.82 -9.93 11.23
CA ASP A 279 4.11 -11.20 11.31
C ASP A 279 2.59 -11.03 11.27
N THR A 280 1.84 -12.13 11.44
CA THR A 280 0.37 -12.10 11.41
C THR A 280 -0.26 -11.42 12.62
N ALA A 281 0.50 -11.22 13.71
CA ALA A 281 0.12 -10.36 14.83
C ALA A 281 0.50 -8.88 14.62
N LEU A 282 1.06 -8.53 13.46
CA LEU A 282 1.52 -7.18 13.11
C LEU A 282 2.67 -6.66 13.98
N ARG A 283 3.44 -7.58 14.60
CA ARG A 283 4.62 -7.26 15.41
C ARG A 283 5.80 -6.99 14.49
N THR A 284 6.62 -5.99 14.84
CA THR A 284 7.85 -5.69 14.10
C THR A 284 9.03 -6.49 14.65
N SER A 285 10.23 -6.30 14.09
CA SER A 285 11.46 -6.89 14.63
C SER A 285 11.87 -6.30 15.99
N ARG A 286 11.22 -5.23 16.46
CA ARG A 286 11.47 -4.64 17.77
C ARG A 286 10.33 -5.03 18.72
N PRO A 287 10.61 -5.74 19.83
CA PRO A 287 9.61 -6.10 20.82
C PRO A 287 8.81 -4.88 21.30
N GLY A 288 7.51 -5.04 21.55
CA GLY A 288 6.66 -3.93 21.99
C GLY A 288 6.40 -2.83 20.94
N VAL A 289 6.95 -2.94 19.73
CA VAL A 289 6.66 -2.04 18.61
C VAL A 289 5.93 -2.79 17.50
N TYR A 290 4.78 -2.25 17.13
CA TYR A 290 3.87 -2.77 16.13
C TYR A 290 3.72 -1.79 14.98
N ALA A 291 3.21 -2.25 13.84
CA ALA A 291 2.86 -1.39 12.73
C ALA A 291 1.49 -1.78 12.15
N ALA A 292 0.72 -0.82 11.63
CA ALA A 292 -0.64 -1.08 11.16
C ALA A 292 -1.09 -0.19 10.00
N GLY A 293 -2.09 -0.65 9.26
CA GLY A 293 -2.71 0.07 8.15
C GLY A 293 -1.80 0.21 6.93
N ASN A 294 -1.99 1.30 6.17
CA ASN A 294 -1.31 1.52 4.89
C ASN A 294 0.22 1.69 5.00
N MET A 295 0.78 1.75 6.21
CA MET A 295 2.23 1.61 6.43
C MET A 295 2.76 0.23 6.05
N LEU A 296 1.94 -0.82 6.19
CA LEU A 296 2.32 -2.20 5.88
C LEU A 296 1.99 -2.61 4.45
N HIS A 297 0.90 -2.08 3.92
CA HIS A 297 0.39 -2.37 2.58
C HIS A 297 -0.12 -1.06 1.97
N PRO A 298 0.74 -0.31 1.28
CA PRO A 298 0.31 0.96 0.71
C PRO A 298 -0.84 0.73 -0.28
N VAL A 299 -1.79 1.67 -0.32
CA VAL A 299 -2.96 1.69 -1.23
C VAL A 299 -4.12 0.76 -0.90
N ASP A 300 -4.30 0.33 0.37
CA ASP A 300 -5.58 -0.26 0.78
C ASP A 300 -6.59 0.80 1.25
N THR A 301 -7.88 0.42 1.27
CA THR A 301 -8.99 1.30 1.61
C THR A 301 -9.01 1.61 3.12
N ALA A 302 -9.52 2.79 3.47
CA ALA A 302 -9.49 3.29 4.86
C ALA A 302 -10.18 2.37 5.88
N ASP A 303 -11.29 1.73 5.47
CA ASP A 303 -12.01 0.72 6.26
C ASP A 303 -11.16 -0.53 6.52
N VAL A 304 -10.26 -0.89 5.61
CA VAL A 304 -9.31 -1.98 5.81
C VAL A 304 -8.22 -1.59 6.77
N ALA A 305 -7.66 -0.39 6.64
CA ALA A 305 -6.67 0.11 7.58
C ALA A 305 -7.23 0.18 9.01
N ALA A 306 -8.50 0.57 9.17
CA ALA A 306 -9.20 0.51 10.46
C ALA A 306 -9.27 -0.92 11.04
N LEU A 307 -9.54 -1.93 10.20
CA LEU A 307 -9.55 -3.33 10.64
C LEU A 307 -8.17 -3.82 11.09
N ASP A 308 -7.08 -3.36 10.47
CA ASP A 308 -5.74 -3.63 11.00
C ASP A 308 -5.51 -2.95 12.35
N GLY A 309 -6.05 -1.75 12.54
CA GLY A 309 -6.06 -1.04 13.81
C GLY A 309 -6.75 -1.84 14.93
N ARG A 310 -7.90 -2.46 14.62
CA ARG A 310 -8.58 -3.37 15.55
C ARG A 310 -7.74 -4.60 15.86
N HIS A 311 -7.15 -5.20 14.83
CA HIS A 311 -6.31 -6.40 14.97
C HIS A 311 -5.10 -6.15 15.86
N VAL A 312 -4.34 -5.09 15.60
CA VAL A 312 -3.13 -4.76 16.37
C VAL A 312 -3.44 -4.43 17.82
N ALA A 313 -4.58 -3.80 18.11
CA ALA A 313 -5.01 -3.50 19.48
C ALA A 313 -5.10 -4.76 20.35
N HIS A 314 -5.65 -5.86 19.82
CA HIS A 314 -5.72 -7.13 20.57
C HIS A 314 -4.33 -7.68 20.89
N GLN A 315 -3.38 -7.54 19.96
CA GLN A 315 -2.01 -8.04 20.15
C GLN A 315 -1.22 -7.19 21.15
N VAL A 316 -1.43 -5.87 21.14
CA VAL A 316 -0.87 -4.96 22.15
C VAL A 316 -1.43 -5.26 23.53
N ILE A 317 -2.74 -5.53 23.67
CA ILE A 317 -3.33 -5.94 24.96
C ILE A 317 -2.68 -7.22 25.47
N SER A 318 -2.52 -8.22 24.62
CA SER A 318 -1.84 -9.47 25.00
C SER A 318 -0.41 -9.22 25.49
N TYR A 319 0.32 -8.34 24.81
CA TYR A 319 1.67 -7.95 25.21
C TYR A 319 1.71 -7.21 26.56
N LEU A 320 0.76 -6.30 26.83
CA LEU A 320 0.65 -5.62 28.12
C LEU A 320 0.27 -6.57 29.26
N GLN A 321 -0.40 -7.68 28.95
CA GLN A 321 -0.72 -8.75 29.90
C GLN A 321 0.44 -9.75 30.13
N GLY A 322 1.62 -9.48 29.57
CA GLY A 322 2.81 -10.30 29.76
C GLY A 322 2.94 -11.49 28.81
N MET A 323 2.03 -11.65 27.83
CA MET A 323 2.26 -12.61 26.75
C MET A 323 3.44 -12.10 25.89
N ARG A 324 4.51 -12.90 25.84
CA ARG A 324 5.71 -12.61 25.06
C ARG A 324 5.84 -13.60 23.91
N GLU A 325 6.58 -13.20 22.89
CA GLU A 325 6.86 -14.00 21.71
C GLU A 325 7.96 -15.01 22.02
N HIS A 326 7.80 -16.26 21.57
CA HIS A 326 8.77 -17.32 21.87
C HIS A 326 9.19 -18.17 20.66
N ALA A 327 8.74 -17.86 19.44
CA ALA A 327 8.99 -18.71 18.29
C ALA A 327 9.64 -17.98 17.10
N GLU A 328 10.63 -18.64 16.51
CA GLU A 328 11.08 -18.32 15.15
C GLU A 328 9.91 -18.49 14.17
N GLY A 329 9.90 -17.66 13.13
CA GLY A 329 8.87 -17.68 12.10
C GLY A 329 9.47 -17.92 10.72
N VAL A 330 8.66 -18.44 9.81
CA VAL A 330 9.05 -18.62 8.40
C VAL A 330 8.71 -17.38 7.59
N ARG A 331 9.57 -17.06 6.62
CA ARG A 331 9.34 -15.95 5.69
C ARG A 331 8.28 -16.32 4.66
N LEU A 332 7.33 -15.42 4.45
CA LEU A 332 6.41 -15.45 3.32
C LEU A 332 6.97 -14.57 2.21
N LEU A 333 7.21 -15.16 1.05
CA LEU A 333 7.77 -14.52 -0.12
C LEU A 333 6.77 -14.53 -1.26
N ALA A 334 6.68 -13.42 -1.99
CA ALA A 334 5.87 -13.31 -3.18
C ALA A 334 6.69 -13.71 -4.41
N ASP A 335 6.20 -14.70 -5.14
CA ASP A 335 6.73 -15.07 -6.45
C ASP A 335 5.97 -14.31 -7.55
N ALA A 336 6.62 -14.11 -8.70
CA ALA A 336 5.99 -13.50 -9.87
C ALA A 336 4.63 -14.15 -10.20
N PRO A 337 3.60 -13.35 -10.55
CA PRO A 337 3.62 -11.92 -10.83
C PRO A 337 3.36 -11.03 -9.60
N PHE A 338 3.36 -11.60 -8.40
CA PHE A 338 3.18 -10.83 -7.18
C PHE A 338 4.51 -10.16 -6.80
N ARG A 339 4.45 -8.86 -6.51
CA ARG A 339 5.61 -8.05 -6.11
C ARG A 339 5.93 -8.22 -4.63
N TRP A 340 4.89 -8.33 -3.80
CA TRP A 340 5.00 -8.45 -2.36
C TRP A 340 3.81 -9.19 -1.77
N VAL A 341 3.99 -9.68 -0.54
CA VAL A 341 2.96 -10.23 0.33
C VAL A 341 3.02 -9.51 1.68
N ALA A 342 1.89 -9.37 2.36
CA ALA A 342 1.78 -8.85 3.73
C ALA A 342 0.70 -9.62 4.51
N PRO A 343 0.96 -10.02 5.77
CA PRO A 343 2.25 -9.95 6.48
C PRO A 343 3.32 -10.85 5.84
N GLN A 344 4.59 -10.69 6.24
CA GLN A 344 5.75 -11.34 5.63
C GLN A 344 6.35 -12.46 6.48
N ILE A 345 5.85 -12.65 7.70
CA ILE A 345 6.33 -13.66 8.62
C ILE A 345 5.12 -14.45 9.11
N LEU A 346 5.24 -15.77 9.13
CA LEU A 346 4.29 -16.66 9.78
C LEU A 346 5.00 -17.32 10.95
N ARG A 347 4.48 -17.14 12.17
CA ARG A 347 4.99 -17.82 13.36
C ARG A 347 3.96 -18.85 13.86
N PRO A 348 4.41 -19.95 14.47
CA PRO A 348 3.54 -20.83 15.23
C PRO A 348 2.73 -20.05 16.26
N GLN A 349 1.47 -20.45 16.45
CA GLN A 349 0.56 -19.93 17.48
C GLN A 349 0.16 -18.45 17.31
N ASP A 350 0.67 -17.76 16.30
CA ASP A 350 0.17 -16.44 15.97
C ASP A 350 -1.30 -16.51 15.55
N PRO A 351 -2.07 -15.44 15.82
CA PRO A 351 -3.40 -15.32 15.25
C PRO A 351 -3.33 -15.34 13.72
N ALA A 352 -4.44 -15.72 13.09
CA ALA A 352 -4.62 -15.48 11.66
C ALA A 352 -4.38 -13.98 11.34
N PRO A 353 -3.83 -13.65 10.16
CA PRO A 353 -3.60 -12.26 9.78
C PRO A 353 -4.92 -11.46 9.76
N PRO A 354 -4.86 -10.12 9.75
CA PRO A 354 -6.06 -9.29 9.73
C PRO A 354 -7.11 -9.76 8.71
N ARG A 355 -8.32 -10.04 9.19
CA ARG A 355 -9.47 -10.57 8.42
C ARG A 355 -9.29 -11.98 7.83
N GLY A 356 -8.28 -12.73 8.29
CA GLY A 356 -7.93 -14.04 7.73
C GLY A 356 -7.46 -13.96 6.28
N ARG A 357 -6.76 -12.87 5.91
CA ARG A 357 -6.30 -12.63 4.53
C ARG A 357 -4.81 -12.29 4.49
N LEU A 358 -4.13 -12.88 3.51
CA LEU A 358 -2.88 -12.37 2.98
C LEU A 358 -3.17 -11.31 1.93
N LEU A 359 -2.40 -10.24 1.96
CA LEU A 359 -2.47 -9.15 0.99
C LEU A 359 -1.29 -9.29 0.04
N LEU A 360 -1.54 -9.23 -1.26
CA LEU A 360 -0.53 -9.31 -2.29
C LEU A 360 -0.73 -8.17 -3.30
N TRP A 361 0.33 -7.84 -4.02
CA TRP A 361 0.26 -6.87 -5.12
C TRP A 361 0.70 -7.50 -6.41
N SER A 362 -0.18 -7.50 -7.42
CA SER A 362 0.12 -8.10 -8.72
C SER A 362 0.59 -7.06 -9.71
N ASP A 363 1.69 -7.31 -10.42
CA ASP A 363 2.13 -6.47 -11.54
C ASP A 363 1.52 -6.88 -12.88
N GLN A 364 0.73 -7.95 -12.88
CA GLN A 364 0.02 -8.45 -14.05
C GLN A 364 -1.47 -8.62 -13.79
N PHE A 365 -2.27 -8.49 -14.86
CA PHE A 365 -3.69 -8.81 -14.80
C PHE A 365 -3.92 -10.29 -15.04
N VAL A 366 -4.55 -10.97 -14.09
CA VAL A 366 -4.91 -12.38 -14.15
C VAL A 366 -6.38 -12.51 -13.81
N ARG A 367 -7.20 -12.91 -14.80
CA ARG A 367 -8.66 -12.92 -14.67
C ARG A 367 -9.15 -13.89 -13.60
N PHE A 368 -8.60 -15.11 -13.60
CA PHE A 368 -8.96 -16.20 -12.70
C PHE A 368 -7.68 -16.78 -12.09
N PRO A 369 -7.11 -16.11 -11.08
CA PRO A 369 -5.85 -16.54 -10.50
C PRO A 369 -6.04 -17.86 -9.75
N LYS A 370 -5.16 -18.81 -10.05
CA LYS A 370 -4.93 -20.01 -9.24
C LYS A 370 -3.64 -19.80 -8.46
N VAL A 371 -3.78 -19.53 -7.17
CA VAL A 371 -2.64 -19.30 -6.27
C VAL A 371 -2.09 -20.63 -5.81
N ALA A 372 -0.77 -20.77 -5.81
CA ALA A 372 -0.06 -21.93 -5.28
C ALA A 372 0.90 -21.47 -4.18
N VAL A 373 0.87 -22.17 -3.05
CA VAL A 373 1.77 -21.98 -1.91
C VAL A 373 2.78 -23.11 -1.91
N ARG A 374 4.07 -22.78 -1.91
CA ARG A 374 5.15 -23.75 -1.98
C ARG A 374 6.12 -23.57 -0.82
N GLN A 375 6.67 -24.66 -0.32
CA GLN A 375 7.72 -24.67 0.69
C GLN A 375 8.62 -25.86 0.42
N ASP A 376 9.93 -25.67 0.49
CA ASP A 376 10.94 -26.74 0.31
C ASP A 376 10.73 -27.57 -0.97
N GLY A 377 10.37 -26.90 -2.06
CA GLY A 377 10.13 -27.52 -3.37
C GLY A 377 8.80 -28.27 -3.51
N ARG A 378 7.96 -28.31 -2.46
CA ARG A 378 6.64 -28.96 -2.47
C ARG A 378 5.52 -27.94 -2.55
N VAL A 379 4.42 -28.31 -3.20
CA VAL A 379 3.20 -27.49 -3.17
C VAL A 379 2.38 -27.87 -1.94
N ILE A 380 2.14 -26.90 -1.08
CA ILE A 380 1.41 -27.04 0.19
C ILE A 380 -0.09 -26.85 -0.03
N ALA A 381 -0.47 -25.89 -0.87
CA ALA A 381 -1.86 -25.57 -1.14
C ALA A 381 -2.07 -24.95 -2.52
N HIS A 382 -3.26 -25.18 -3.08
CA HIS A 382 -3.76 -24.48 -4.26
C HIS A 382 -5.09 -23.79 -3.94
N ARG A 383 -5.29 -22.59 -4.48
CA ARG A 383 -6.57 -21.88 -4.36
C ARG A 383 -6.92 -21.13 -5.64
N ALA A 384 -7.96 -21.59 -6.32
CA ALA A 384 -8.61 -20.80 -7.36
C ALA A 384 -9.45 -19.69 -6.72
N LEU A 385 -9.29 -18.46 -7.20
CA LEU A 385 -10.03 -17.31 -6.69
C LEU A 385 -10.92 -16.72 -7.78
N PRO A 386 -12.20 -16.42 -7.49
CA PRO A 386 -13.15 -15.93 -8.49
C PRO A 386 -12.99 -14.44 -8.80
N TRP A 387 -12.07 -13.74 -8.13
CA TRP A 387 -11.76 -12.34 -8.39
C TRP A 387 -10.37 -12.17 -9.03
N PRO A 388 -10.20 -11.19 -9.93
CA PRO A 388 -8.96 -11.01 -10.64
C PRO A 388 -7.84 -10.44 -9.75
N ALA A 389 -6.62 -10.95 -9.95
CA ALA A 389 -5.40 -10.23 -9.58
C ALA A 389 -5.15 -9.15 -10.63
N ALA A 390 -4.91 -7.91 -10.21
CA ALA A 390 -4.71 -6.81 -11.14
C ALA A 390 -3.74 -5.77 -10.56
N PRO A 391 -2.99 -5.06 -11.40
CA PRO A 391 -2.17 -3.94 -10.96
C PRO A 391 -2.99 -2.80 -10.37
N GLY A 392 -2.34 -2.01 -9.52
CA GLY A 392 -2.93 -0.81 -8.91
C GLY A 392 -3.92 -1.07 -7.78
N ARG A 393 -4.04 -2.32 -7.30
CA ARG A 393 -4.88 -2.67 -6.14
C ARG A 393 -4.36 -3.90 -5.41
N VAL A 394 -4.71 -3.98 -4.13
CA VAL A 394 -4.43 -5.14 -3.26
C VAL A 394 -5.25 -6.37 -3.71
N PHE A 395 -4.55 -7.46 -3.99
CA PHE A 395 -5.09 -8.79 -4.20
C PHE A 395 -5.13 -9.55 -2.88
N ARG A 396 -6.25 -10.24 -2.60
CA ARG A 396 -6.48 -10.87 -1.29
C ARG A 396 -6.59 -12.38 -1.45
N VAL A 397 -5.84 -13.10 -0.63
CA VAL A 397 -5.83 -14.57 -0.59
C VAL A 397 -6.24 -15.01 0.82
N PRO A 398 -7.18 -15.97 0.98
CA PRO A 398 -7.49 -16.55 2.30
C PRO A 398 -6.23 -17.06 2.99
N SER A 399 -6.04 -16.80 4.27
CA SER A 399 -4.86 -17.29 5.01
C SER A 399 -4.88 -18.80 5.24
N SER A 400 -6.02 -19.48 5.03
CA SER A 400 -6.11 -20.94 5.11
C SER A 400 -5.20 -21.68 4.12
N VAL A 401 -4.69 -20.99 3.09
CA VAL A 401 -3.64 -21.54 2.21
C VAL A 401 -2.31 -21.80 2.93
N LEU A 402 -2.15 -21.34 4.17
CA LEU A 402 -0.97 -21.53 5.00
C LEU A 402 -1.11 -22.69 6.02
N GLU A 403 -2.25 -23.36 6.14
CA GLU A 403 -2.51 -24.38 7.18
C GLU A 403 -1.54 -25.58 7.14
N GLY A 404 -0.94 -25.87 5.98
CA GLY A 404 0.03 -26.95 5.81
C GLY A 404 1.50 -26.52 5.83
N VAL A 405 1.80 -25.26 6.15
CA VAL A 405 3.18 -24.74 6.20
C VAL A 405 3.92 -25.34 7.39
N SER A 406 5.13 -25.85 7.15
CA SER A 406 6.04 -26.31 8.19
C SER A 406 6.70 -25.12 8.89
N PRO A 407 6.58 -24.97 10.22
CA PRO A 407 7.28 -23.93 10.97
C PRO A 407 8.81 -24.02 10.97
N SER A 408 9.35 -25.22 10.76
CA SER A 408 10.79 -25.50 10.71
C SER A 408 11.32 -25.62 9.28
N GLY A 409 10.46 -25.43 8.28
CA GLY A 409 10.83 -25.46 6.87
C GLY A 409 11.49 -24.16 6.41
N GLY A 410 11.91 -24.14 5.14
CA GLY A 410 12.43 -22.93 4.50
C GLY A 410 11.35 -21.86 4.25
N PRO A 411 11.70 -20.78 3.54
CA PRO A 411 10.75 -19.75 3.14
C PRO A 411 9.56 -20.32 2.35
N VAL A 412 8.38 -19.74 2.58
CA VAL A 412 7.15 -20.06 1.88
C VAL A 412 6.99 -19.13 0.68
N HIS A 413 6.87 -19.71 -0.50
CA HIS A 413 6.71 -19.01 -1.77
C HIS A 413 5.24 -19.00 -2.19
N ILE A 414 4.70 -17.80 -2.44
CA ILE A 414 3.31 -17.60 -2.85
C ILE A 414 3.30 -17.02 -4.25
N GLY A 415 2.83 -17.80 -5.22
CA GLY A 415 2.81 -17.43 -6.62
C GLY A 415 1.56 -17.93 -7.32
N LEU A 416 1.56 -17.86 -8.66
CA LEU A 416 0.58 -18.59 -9.45
C LEU A 416 0.98 -20.05 -9.62
N GLU A 417 -0.02 -20.90 -9.88
CA GLU A 417 0.19 -22.27 -10.34
C GLU A 417 0.99 -22.27 -11.65
N ARG A 418 1.99 -23.16 -11.76
CA ARG A 418 2.82 -23.31 -12.96
C ARG A 418 2.20 -24.35 -13.90
N ALA A 419 2.37 -24.16 -15.21
CA ALA A 419 1.80 -25.08 -16.21
C ALA A 419 2.27 -26.54 -16.06
N ALA A 420 3.48 -26.78 -15.54
CA ALA A 420 3.98 -28.13 -15.27
C ALA A 420 3.26 -28.85 -14.12
N GLU A 421 2.63 -28.11 -13.21
CA GLU A 421 1.92 -28.66 -12.05
C GLU A 421 0.53 -29.23 -12.43
N TRP A 422 0.00 -28.86 -13.60
CA TRP A 422 -1.22 -29.44 -14.16
C TRP A 422 -1.07 -30.93 -14.49
N TRP A 423 0.14 -31.35 -14.88
CA TRP A 423 0.41 -32.72 -15.32
C TRP A 423 0.64 -33.69 -14.16
N LEU A 424 1.11 -33.19 -13.02
CA LEU A 424 1.29 -34.02 -11.82
C LEU A 424 -0.01 -34.23 -11.03
N GLY A 425 -1.02 -33.36 -11.22
CA GLY A 425 -2.34 -33.46 -10.58
C GLY A 425 -3.43 -34.16 -11.41
N THR A 426 -3.20 -34.39 -12.71
CA THR A 426 -4.12 -35.14 -13.57
C THR A 426 -3.43 -36.44 -13.97
N GLY A 427 -3.79 -37.56 -13.34
CA GLY A 427 -3.19 -38.88 -13.55
C GLY A 427 -3.41 -39.48 -14.95
N ARG A 428 -2.90 -38.84 -16.00
CA ARG A 428 -2.75 -39.42 -17.34
C ARG A 428 -1.30 -39.35 -17.76
N ALA A 429 -0.56 -40.39 -17.38
CA ALA A 429 0.70 -40.72 -18.00
C ALA A 429 0.46 -41.13 -19.46
N THR A 430 0.61 -40.22 -20.41
CA THR A 430 0.83 -40.59 -21.81
C THR A 430 2.33 -40.74 -22.04
N ARG A 431 2.77 -41.98 -22.23
CA ARG A 431 4.12 -42.36 -22.66
C ARG A 431 4.51 -41.53 -23.90
N ALA A 432 5.59 -40.75 -23.80
CA ALA A 432 6.24 -40.19 -24.96
C ALA A 432 6.99 -41.30 -25.72
N VAL A 433 6.69 -41.45 -27.00
CA VAL A 433 7.43 -42.29 -27.94
C VAL A 433 8.69 -41.53 -28.37
N PRO A 434 9.90 -42.13 -28.35
CA PRO A 434 11.11 -41.41 -28.70
C PRO A 434 11.23 -41.23 -30.22
N PHE A 435 11.46 -39.98 -30.62
CA PHE A 435 11.69 -39.55 -32.00
C PHE A 435 13.09 -40.00 -32.45
N ARG A 436 13.16 -40.84 -33.50
CA ARG A 436 14.41 -41.23 -34.17
C ARG A 436 14.99 -40.04 -34.95
N GLN A 437 16.27 -39.74 -34.73
CA GLN A 437 17.05 -38.85 -35.58
C GLN A 437 17.29 -39.51 -36.95
N SER A 438 16.91 -38.85 -38.05
CA SER A 438 17.43 -39.13 -39.37
C SER A 438 18.58 -38.16 -39.68
N ARG A 439 19.74 -38.73 -40.02
CA ARG A 439 20.90 -38.03 -40.56
C ARG A 439 20.59 -37.61 -42.01
N SER A 440 20.91 -36.37 -42.37
CA SER A 440 21.14 -35.99 -43.77
C SER A 440 22.57 -35.49 -43.92
N SER A 441 23.28 -36.13 -44.85
CA SER A 441 24.65 -35.87 -45.25
C SER A 441 24.74 -34.58 -46.07
N THR A 442 25.66 -33.71 -45.70
CA THR A 442 26.10 -32.56 -46.49
C THR A 442 27.07 -33.00 -47.59
N ALA A 443 26.78 -32.61 -48.83
CA ALA A 443 27.73 -32.58 -49.93
C ALA A 443 28.15 -31.12 -50.17
N SER A 444 29.47 -30.88 -50.19
CA SER A 444 30.11 -29.67 -50.73
C SER A 444 30.70 -30.00 -52.10
N PRO A 445 30.76 -29.01 -53.00
CA PRO A 445 32.02 -28.30 -53.27
C PRO A 445 31.75 -26.76 -53.32
N ASP A 446 32.68 -25.80 -53.38
CA ASP A 446 33.98 -25.76 -54.04
C ASP A 446 34.77 -24.49 -53.60
N THR A 447 36.09 -24.56 -53.76
CA THR A 447 37.09 -23.51 -54.11
C THR A 447 37.26 -22.19 -53.34
N SER A 448 38.44 -22.13 -52.69
CA SER A 448 39.55 -21.16 -52.87
C SER A 448 39.39 -19.65 -52.61
N GLY A 449 40.14 -19.16 -51.62
CA GLY A 449 41.33 -18.35 -51.93
C GLY A 449 41.36 -16.88 -51.47
N ARG A 450 42.48 -16.55 -50.78
CA ARG A 450 43.12 -15.24 -50.54
C ARG A 450 42.72 -14.44 -49.30
N ASP A 451 43.52 -14.63 -48.26
CA ASP A 451 44.34 -13.64 -47.54
C ASP A 451 43.84 -12.19 -47.49
N PHE A 452 43.38 -11.76 -46.30
CA PHE A 452 44.08 -10.82 -45.41
C PHE A 452 43.61 -11.02 -43.96
#